data_AF-A0A7C5Z8L0-F1
#
_entry.id   AF-A0A7C5Z8L0-F1
#
_cell.length_a   1.000
_cell.length_b   1.000
_cell.length_c   1.000
_cell.angle_alpha   90.00
_cell.angle_beta   90.00
_cell.angle_gamma   90.00
#
_symmetry.space_group_name_H-M   'P 1'
#
loop_
_entity.id
_entity.type
_entity.pdbx_description
1 polymer ?
#
loop_
_entity_poly.entity_id
_entity_poly.type
_entity_poly.pdbx_seq_one_letter_code
_entity_poly.pdbx_strand_id
1 'polypeptide(L)'
;MVKEVFILLLVNVFFYLIFTFFSNFRNKYFCTVCASVFSTWLLFLILNYFGYFTNKIILAILIGASASGVFNLLKEKLGLFKFPFILTLFYFGYFLLTREIDFYNVAILIFLWLVFLILFFVYKKQNFKYFLKILDCCKNW
;
A
#
# COMPACT_ATOMS: atom_id res chain seq x y z
N MET A 1 22.10 -10.19 -4.54
CA MET A 1 20.75 -10.73 -4.82
C MET A 1 20.37 -11.91 -3.94
N VAL A 2 20.92 -13.14 -4.09
CA VAL A 2 20.48 -14.32 -3.30
C VAL A 2 20.64 -14.13 -1.78
N LYS A 3 21.76 -13.57 -1.33
CA LYS A 3 22.02 -13.29 0.09
C LYS A 3 21.01 -12.30 0.69
N GLU A 4 20.62 -11.27 -0.06
CA GLU A 4 19.68 -10.22 0.40
C GLU A 4 18.26 -10.78 0.54
N VAL A 5 17.83 -11.61 -0.41
CA VAL A 5 16.53 -12.29 -0.35
C VAL A 5 16.46 -13.23 0.85
N PHE A 6 17.54 -13.97 1.13
CA PHE A 6 17.60 -14.84 2.30
C PHE A 6 17.52 -14.07 3.62
N ILE A 7 18.26 -12.96 3.75
CA ILE A 7 18.20 -12.09 4.94
C ILE A 7 16.78 -11.52 5.11
N LEU A 8 16.14 -11.09 4.02
CA LEU A 8 14.77 -10.60 4.07
C LEU A 8 13.79 -11.66 4.56
N LEU A 9 13.87 -12.87 4.02
CA LEU A 9 12.99 -13.97 4.43
C LEU A 9 13.16 -14.27 5.93
N LEU A 10 14.41 -14.32 6.41
CA LEU A 10 14.70 -14.50 7.84
C LEU A 10 14.11 -13.38 8.69
N VAL A 11 14.31 -12.12 8.31
CA VAL A 11 13.80 -10.95 9.05
C VAL A 11 12.27 -10.95 9.07
N ASN A 12 11.62 -11.31 7.95
CA ASN A 12 10.17 -11.35 7.89
C ASN A 12 9.60 -12.48 8.75
N VAL A 13 10.21 -13.68 8.71
CA VAL A 13 9.83 -14.78 9.60
C VAL A 13 10.03 -14.39 11.08
N PHE A 14 11.13 -13.71 11.39
CA PHE A 14 11.41 -13.23 12.74
C PHE A 14 10.35 -12.24 13.23
N PHE A 15 10.00 -11.21 12.45
CA PHE A 15 8.93 -10.29 12.81
C PHE A 15 7.57 -10.99 12.90
N TYR A 16 7.27 -11.94 12.01
CA TYR A 16 6.04 -12.72 12.05
C TYR A 16 5.91 -13.51 13.35
N LEU A 17 6.97 -14.19 13.79
CA LEU A 17 6.98 -14.92 15.06
C LEU A 17 6.79 -13.99 16.27
N ILE A 18 7.46 -12.83 16.28
CA ILE A 18 7.29 -11.82 17.33
C ILE A 18 5.84 -11.36 17.40
N PHE A 19 5.27 -10.92 16.27
CA PHE A 19 3.90 -10.41 16.26
C PHE A 19 2.88 -11.50 16.58
N THR A 20 3.12 -12.77 16.20
CA THR A 20 2.27 -13.91 16.56
C THR A 20 2.28 -14.15 18.08
N PHE A 21 3.46 -14.09 18.69
CA PHE A 21 3.62 -14.25 20.14
C PHE A 21 2.93 -13.12 20.91
N PHE A 22 3.07 -11.87 20.44
CA PHE A 22 2.41 -10.71 21.04
C PHE A 22 0.91 -10.64 20.78
N SER A 23 0.42 -11.11 19.62
CA SER A 23 -1.02 -11.16 19.33
C SER A 23 -1.75 -12.11 20.26
N ASN A 24 -1.08 -13.14 20.76
CA ASN A 24 -1.64 -14.05 21.75
C ASN A 24 -1.88 -13.38 23.12
N PHE A 25 -1.17 -12.28 23.41
CA PHE A 25 -1.27 -11.52 24.66
C PHE A 25 -2.20 -10.30 24.59
N ARG A 26 -2.48 -9.78 23.39
CA ARG A 26 -3.36 -8.61 23.20
C ARG A 26 -4.53 -8.96 22.30
N ASN A 27 -5.71 -8.93 22.89
CA ASN A 27 -7.01 -9.21 22.28
C ASN A 27 -7.43 -8.14 21.23
N LYS A 28 -6.63 -7.90 20.18
CA LYS A 28 -6.89 -6.87 19.16
C LYS A 28 -6.61 -7.30 17.71
N TYR A 29 -7.55 -6.88 16.87
CA TYR A 29 -7.82 -7.01 15.43
C TYR A 29 -6.71 -6.69 14.41
N PHE A 30 -5.42 -6.84 14.72
CA PHE A 30 -4.36 -6.57 13.75
C PHE A 30 -3.93 -7.85 13.02
N CYS A 31 -3.83 -7.79 11.69
CA CYS A 31 -3.30 -8.89 10.89
C CYS A 31 -1.79 -9.02 11.12
N THR A 32 -1.38 -10.10 11.77
CA THR A 32 0.02 -10.43 12.09
C THR A 32 0.92 -10.42 10.85
N VAL A 33 0.41 -10.90 9.71
CA VAL A 33 1.13 -10.89 8.44
C VAL A 33 1.38 -9.46 7.95
N CYS A 34 0.37 -8.60 8.00
CA CYS A 34 0.51 -7.20 7.58
C CYS A 34 1.50 -6.44 8.48
N ALA A 35 1.43 -6.65 9.78
CA ALA A 35 2.36 -6.04 10.75
C ALA A 35 3.81 -6.50 10.51
N SER A 36 4.00 -7.79 10.20
CA SER A 36 5.32 -8.34 9.88
C SER A 36 5.90 -7.72 8.60
N VAL A 37 5.12 -7.73 7.51
CA VAL A 37 5.55 -7.16 6.22
C VAL A 37 5.84 -5.67 6.37
N PHE A 38 4.99 -4.93 7.08
CA PHE A 38 5.19 -3.50 7.34
C PHE A 38 6.48 -3.23 8.11
N SER A 39 6.71 -3.94 9.21
CA SER A 39 7.91 -3.78 10.03
C SER A 39 9.18 -4.17 9.28
N THR A 40 9.09 -5.21 8.44
CA THR A 40 10.19 -5.66 7.59
C THR A 40 10.61 -4.55 6.64
N TRP A 41 9.70 -4.02 5.80
CA TRP A 41 10.11 -2.99 4.85
C TRP A 41 10.50 -1.68 5.53
N LEU A 42 9.89 -1.32 6.67
CA LEU A 42 10.29 -0.16 7.45
C LEU A 42 11.75 -0.27 7.90
N LEU A 43 12.15 -1.44 8.41
CA LEU A 43 13.54 -1.71 8.80
C LEU A 43 14.49 -1.61 7.59
N PHE A 44 14.14 -2.26 6.47
CA PHE A 44 14.97 -2.22 5.26
C PHE A 44 15.02 -0.83 4.62
N LEU A 45 13.99 0.00 4.80
CA LEU A 45 13.96 1.38 4.33
C LEU A 45 14.90 2.24 5.17
N ILE A 46 14.95 2.03 6.49
CA ILE A 46 15.94 2.67 7.37
C ILE A 46 17.36 2.22 6.98
N LEU A 47 17.58 0.93 6.76
CA LEU A 47 18.88 0.42 6.31
C LEU A 47 19.29 0.99 4.93
N ASN A 48 18.33 1.16 4.02
CA ASN A 48 18.56 1.83 2.74
C ASN A 48 18.91 3.29 2.93
N TYR A 49 18.29 3.98 3.90
CA TYR A 49 18.61 5.36 4.21
C TYR A 49 20.06 5.54 4.65
N PHE A 50 20.60 4.61 5.44
CA PHE A 50 21.99 4.61 5.90
C PHE A 50 22.97 3.97 4.91
N GLY A 51 22.52 3.53 3.73
CA GLY A 51 23.37 2.92 2.70
C GLY A 51 23.73 1.44 2.92
N TYR A 52 23.20 0.80 3.97
CA TYR A 52 23.44 -0.62 4.27
C TYR A 52 22.61 -1.58 3.42
N PHE A 53 21.58 -1.09 2.73
CA PHE A 53 20.75 -1.89 1.83
C PHE A 53 20.55 -1.15 0.51
N THR A 54 20.91 -1.75 -0.61
CA THR A 54 20.90 -1.07 -1.93
C THR A 54 19.81 -1.57 -2.86
N ASN A 55 19.18 -2.70 -2.55
CA ASN A 55 18.22 -3.35 -3.44
C ASN A 55 16.82 -2.71 -3.39
N LYS A 56 16.64 -1.64 -4.16
CA LYS A 56 15.39 -0.87 -4.24
C LYS A 56 14.20 -1.67 -4.79
N ILE A 57 14.45 -2.70 -5.61
CA ILE A 57 13.39 -3.54 -6.20
C ILE A 57 12.64 -4.30 -5.11
N ILE A 58 13.40 -4.92 -4.19
CA ILE A 58 12.85 -5.66 -3.07
C ILE A 58 11.98 -4.75 -2.18
N LEU A 59 12.50 -3.55 -1.86
CA LEU A 59 11.76 -2.54 -1.10
C LEU A 59 10.46 -2.12 -1.79
N ALA A 60 10.49 -1.89 -3.12
CA ALA A 60 9.32 -1.54 -3.90
C ALA A 60 8.23 -2.62 -3.84
N ILE A 61 8.63 -3.90 -3.92
CA ILE A 61 7.71 -5.04 -3.83
C ILE A 61 7.04 -5.10 -2.45
N LEU A 62 7.80 -4.95 -1.35
CA LEU A 62 7.22 -5.00 0.00
C LEU A 62 6.28 -3.82 0.26
N ILE A 63 6.67 -2.61 -0.17
CA ILE A 63 5.81 -1.43 -0.03
C ILE A 63 4.54 -1.65 -0.83
N GLY A 64 4.62 -2.19 -2.05
CA GLY A 64 3.45 -2.50 -2.84
C GLY A 64 2.54 -3.56 -2.21
N ALA A 65 3.12 -4.60 -1.60
CA ALA A 65 2.37 -5.61 -0.85
C ALA A 65 1.69 -5.04 0.41
N SER A 66 2.30 -4.05 1.06
CA SER A 66 1.69 -3.36 2.20
C SER A 66 0.56 -2.41 1.77
N ALA A 67 0.73 -1.70 0.64
CA ALA A 67 -0.28 -0.82 0.07
C ALA A 67 -1.56 -1.58 -0.31
N SER A 68 -1.44 -2.80 -0.87
CA SER A 68 -2.59 -3.65 -1.17
C SER A 68 -3.26 -4.20 0.10
N GLY A 69 -2.50 -4.50 1.15
CA GLY A 69 -3.05 -4.87 2.47
C GLY A 69 -3.85 -3.73 3.11
N VAL A 70 -3.31 -2.51 3.10
CA VAL A 70 -4.01 -1.29 3.54
C VAL A 70 -5.28 -1.07 2.72
N PHE A 71 -5.20 -1.24 1.40
CA PHE A 71 -6.37 -1.15 0.53
C PHE A 71 -7.47 -2.12 0.95
N ASN A 72 -7.14 -3.38 1.26
CA ASN A 72 -8.14 -4.37 1.63
C ASN A 72 -8.85 -4.03 2.94
N LEU A 73 -8.13 -3.44 3.91
CA LEU A 73 -8.72 -2.93 5.16
C LEU A 73 -9.66 -1.73 4.94
N LEU A 74 -9.39 -0.90 3.93
CA LEU A 74 -10.19 0.29 3.62
C LEU A 74 -11.20 0.06 2.46
N LYS A 75 -11.31 -1.17 1.94
CA LYS A 75 -12.13 -1.53 0.77
C LYS A 75 -13.61 -1.16 0.95
N GLU A 76 -14.14 -1.21 2.17
CA GLU A 76 -15.54 -0.86 2.44
C GLU A 76 -15.78 0.65 2.53
N LYS A 77 -14.78 1.45 2.92
CA LYS A 77 -14.95 2.89 3.20
C LYS A 77 -14.65 3.79 2.00
N LEU A 78 -13.79 3.36 1.08
CA LEU A 78 -13.26 4.23 0.01
C LEU A 78 -14.14 4.34 -1.24
N GLY A 79 -15.10 3.42 -1.46
CA GLY A 79 -16.07 3.52 -2.58
C GLY A 79 -15.41 3.78 -3.95
N LEU A 80 -15.73 4.91 -4.59
CA LEU A 80 -15.19 5.35 -5.88
C LEU A 80 -13.72 5.81 -5.80
N PHE A 81 -13.23 6.22 -4.63
CA PHE A 81 -11.87 6.75 -4.43
C PHE A 81 -10.81 5.66 -4.22
N LYS A 82 -11.19 4.39 -4.34
CA LYS A 82 -10.30 3.23 -4.22
C LYS A 82 -9.07 3.31 -5.10
N PHE A 83 -9.28 3.58 -6.38
CA PHE A 83 -8.22 3.64 -7.39
C PHE A 83 -7.25 4.81 -7.16
N PRO A 84 -7.70 6.08 -7.04
CA PRO A 84 -6.79 7.19 -6.78
C PRO A 84 -6.05 7.03 -5.45
N PHE A 85 -6.67 6.42 -4.44
CA PHE A 85 -6.03 6.16 -3.15
C PHE A 85 -4.91 5.10 -3.25
N ILE A 86 -5.12 4.00 -3.96
CA ILE A 86 -4.06 3.02 -4.24
C ILE A 86 -2.89 3.68 -4.98
N LEU A 87 -3.17 4.48 -6.02
CA LEU A 87 -2.10 5.15 -6.76
C LEU A 87 -1.32 6.14 -5.89
N THR A 88 -1.99 6.87 -4.99
CA THR A 88 -1.28 7.73 -4.03
C THR A 88 -0.36 6.93 -3.11
N LEU A 89 -0.79 5.75 -2.65
CA LEU A 89 0.04 4.89 -1.80
C LEU A 89 1.27 4.37 -2.56
N PHE A 90 1.11 3.94 -3.82
CA PHE A 90 2.25 3.52 -4.63
C PHE A 90 3.21 4.68 -4.93
N TYR A 91 2.69 5.84 -5.27
CA TYR A 91 3.51 7.02 -5.51
C TYR A 91 4.27 7.45 -4.25
N PHE A 92 3.61 7.41 -3.08
CA PHE A 92 4.26 7.66 -1.81
C PHE A 92 5.38 6.65 -1.52
N GLY A 93 5.14 5.37 -1.83
CA GLY A 93 6.16 4.33 -1.77
C GLY A 93 7.35 4.60 -2.68
N TYR A 94 7.10 4.98 -3.93
CA TYR A 94 8.13 5.36 -4.88
C TYR A 94 8.95 6.56 -4.38
N PHE A 95 8.28 7.61 -3.90
CA PHE A 95 8.91 8.80 -3.34
C PHE A 95 9.82 8.45 -2.15
N LEU A 96 9.41 7.55 -1.27
CA LEU A 96 10.25 7.08 -0.16
C LEU A 96 11.55 6.40 -0.64
N LEU A 97 11.55 5.78 -1.83
CA LEU A 97 12.68 5.04 -2.39
C LEU A 97 13.64 5.90 -3.21
N THR A 98 13.10 6.81 -4.03
CA THR A 98 13.90 7.66 -4.91
C THR A 98 14.27 8.96 -4.24
N ARG A 99 13.44 9.45 -3.30
CA ARG A 99 13.47 10.82 -2.75
C ARG A 99 13.40 11.91 -3.82
N GLU A 100 12.98 11.53 -5.02
CA GLU A 100 12.81 12.43 -6.14
C GLU A 100 11.32 12.75 -6.26
N ILE A 101 11.02 14.04 -6.35
CA ILE A 101 9.68 14.53 -6.62
C ILE A 101 9.66 14.99 -8.06
N ASP A 102 8.85 14.31 -8.87
CA ASP A 102 8.57 14.75 -10.23
C ASP A 102 7.24 15.50 -10.23
N PHE A 103 7.30 16.79 -10.59
CA PHE A 103 6.12 17.65 -10.70
C PHE A 103 5.07 17.07 -11.65
N TYR A 104 5.50 16.36 -12.71
CA TYR A 104 4.60 15.74 -13.67
C TYR A 104 3.77 14.62 -13.04
N ASN A 105 4.40 13.76 -12.24
CA ASN A 105 3.72 12.68 -11.52
C ASN A 105 2.72 13.23 -10.51
N VAL A 106 3.11 14.26 -9.75
CA VAL A 106 2.21 14.94 -8.80
C VAL A 106 1.01 15.57 -9.52
N ALA A 107 1.23 16.23 -10.67
CA ALA A 107 0.16 16.83 -11.47
C ALA A 107 -0.83 15.77 -11.99
N ILE A 108 -0.34 14.62 -12.46
CA ILE A 108 -1.21 13.49 -12.87
C ILE A 108 -2.05 12.99 -11.70
N LEU A 109 -1.44 12.83 -10.52
CA LEU A 109 -2.17 12.41 -9.31
C LEU A 109 -3.27 13.41 -8.94
N ILE A 110 -2.97 14.71 -8.93
CA ILE A 110 -3.97 15.75 -8.65
C ILE A 110 -5.09 15.72 -9.70
N PHE A 111 -4.74 15.62 -10.98
CA PHE A 111 -5.71 15.52 -12.06
C PHE A 111 -6.61 14.29 -11.91
N LEU A 112 -6.03 13.12 -11.61
CA LEU A 112 -6.77 11.89 -11.35
C LEU A 112 -7.77 12.09 -10.19
N TRP A 113 -7.30 12.69 -9.08
CA TRP A 113 -8.18 13.00 -7.95
C TRP A 113 -9.33 13.92 -8.34
N LEU A 114 -9.06 14.99 -9.10
CA LEU A 114 -10.10 15.91 -9.59
C LEU A 114 -11.13 15.19 -10.47
N VAL A 115 -10.69 14.33 -11.41
CA VAL A 115 -11.59 13.55 -12.27
C VAL A 115 -12.51 12.67 -11.42
N PHE A 116 -11.98 11.94 -10.45
CA PHE A 116 -12.78 11.10 -9.55
C PHE A 116 -13.71 11.93 -8.65
N LEU A 117 -13.29 13.14 -8.24
CA LEU A 117 -14.10 14.06 -7.45
C LEU A 117 -15.30 14.59 -8.26
N ILE A 118 -15.08 14.96 -9.52
CA ILE A 118 -16.14 15.38 -10.46
C ILE A 118 -17.11 14.22 -10.69
N LEU A 119 -16.59 13.03 -10.99
CA LEU A 119 -17.41 11.83 -11.17
C LEU A 119 -18.26 11.54 -9.92
N PHE A 120 -17.70 11.69 -8.72
CA PHE A 120 -18.42 11.52 -7.46
C PHE A 120 -19.59 12.51 -7.32
N PHE A 121 -19.37 13.79 -7.65
CA PHE A 121 -20.44 14.81 -7.59
C PHE A 121 -21.54 14.58 -8.63
N VAL A 122 -21.18 14.22 -9.87
CA VAL A 122 -22.14 13.89 -10.92
C VAL A 122 -22.96 12.66 -10.55
N TYR A 123 -22.30 11.62 -10.04
CA TYR A 123 -22.93 10.39 -9.56
C TYR A 123 -23.95 10.67 -8.45
N LYS A 124 -23.57 11.47 -7.44
CA LYS A 124 -24.46 11.85 -6.34
C LYS A 124 -25.73 12.57 -6.82
N LYS A 125 -25.65 13.31 -7.93
CA LYS A 125 -26.77 14.10 -8.47
C LYS A 125 -27.71 13.29 -9.37
N GLN A 126 -27.21 12.30 -10.10
CA GLN A 126 -27.97 11.64 -11.19
C GLN A 126 -28.34 10.16 -10.95
N ASN A 127 -28.02 9.57 -9.79
CA ASN A 127 -28.48 8.21 -9.40
C ASN A 127 -28.18 7.12 -10.46
N PHE A 128 -27.06 7.28 -11.19
CA PHE A 128 -26.68 6.45 -12.34
C PHE A 128 -26.15 5.07 -11.90
N LYS A 129 -27.04 4.07 -11.82
CA LYS A 129 -26.75 2.69 -11.38
C LYS A 129 -25.78 1.90 -12.28
N TYR A 130 -25.54 2.32 -13.53
CA TYR A 130 -24.73 1.55 -14.49
C TYR A 130 -23.21 1.65 -14.28
N PHE A 131 -22.71 2.78 -13.77
CA PHE A 131 -21.26 2.97 -13.57
C PHE A 131 -20.70 2.20 -12.38
N LEU A 132 -21.52 1.95 -11.35
CA LEU A 132 -21.14 1.12 -10.21
C LEU A 132 -20.77 -0.31 -10.64
N LYS A 133 -21.39 -0.83 -11.72
CA LYS A 133 -21.16 -2.21 -12.17
C LYS A 133 -19.75 -2.42 -12.74
N ILE A 134 -19.13 -1.37 -13.31
CA ILE A 134 -17.76 -1.41 -13.83
C ILE A 134 -16.73 -1.30 -12.68
N LEU A 135 -17.07 -0.57 -11.62
CA LEU A 135 -16.21 -0.40 -10.44
C LEU A 135 -16.43 -1.49 -9.37
N ASP A 136 -17.53 -2.23 -9.45
CA ASP A 136 -17.83 -3.42 -8.64
C ASP A 136 -17.07 -4.67 -9.13
N CYS A 137 -16.16 -4.54 -10.10
CA CYS A 137 -15.36 -5.66 -10.63
C CYS A 137 -14.55 -6.43 -9.56
N CYS A 138 -14.42 -5.89 -8.34
CA CYS A 138 -13.71 -6.51 -7.22
C CYS A 138 -14.60 -6.79 -5.98
N LYS A 139 -15.93 -6.88 -6.14
CA LYS A 139 -16.84 -7.10 -4.99
C LYS A 139 -16.87 -8.55 -4.48
N ASN A 140 -16.55 -9.54 -5.34
CA ASN A 140 -16.57 -10.98 -5.02
C ASN A 140 -15.20 -11.67 -5.22
N TRP A 141 -14.15 -11.14 -4.61
CA TRP A 141 -12.86 -11.81 -4.46
C TRP A 141 -12.46 -11.71 -2.99
#